data_AF-A0A2N5EY47-F1
#
_entry.id   AF-A0A2N5EY47-F1
#
_cell.length_a   1.000
_cell.length_b   1.000
_cell.length_c   1.000
_cell.angle_alpha   90.00
_cell.angle_beta   90.00
_cell.angle_gamma   90.00
#
_symmetry.space_group_name_H-M   'P 1'
#
loop_
_entity.id
_entity.type
_entity.pdbx_description
1 polymer ?
#
loop_
_entity_poly.entity_id
_entity_poly.type
_entity_poly.pdbx_seq_one_letter_code
_entity_poly.pdbx_strand_id
1 'polypeptide(L)'
;MSFTILGPIAEVGAKLPLCSFQVPAGFPSPAADHIEQHISLDEVLNIRAPHVYLVAITGESMQGVGIFDGDLAVVDRAIEPIHGHVVVALLNNEPVCKRLCKRGREVVLLSENPKFPARYVLEGDELSIWGVITSTVRSHV
;
A
#
# COMPACT_ATOMS: atom_id res chain seq x y z
N MET A 1 -1.24 9.32 -17.09
CA MET A 1 -1.78 8.79 -15.81
C MET A 1 -1.21 9.66 -14.70
N SER A 2 -2.05 10.22 -13.83
CA SER A 2 -1.63 11.10 -12.72
C SER A 2 -1.67 10.33 -11.40
N PHE A 3 -0.59 10.39 -10.63
CA PHE A 3 -0.56 9.98 -9.23
C PHE A 3 -0.48 11.22 -8.37
N THR A 4 -1.18 11.21 -7.25
CA THR A 4 -1.22 12.34 -6.32
C THR A 4 -0.58 11.88 -5.02
N ILE A 5 0.59 12.45 -4.70
CA ILE A 5 1.19 12.34 -3.38
C ILE A 5 0.48 13.35 -2.49
N LEU A 6 -0.20 12.90 -1.44
CA LEU A 6 -0.94 13.76 -0.53
C LEU A 6 -0.02 14.49 0.47
N GLY A 7 1.20 13.96 0.67
CA GLY A 7 2.20 14.52 1.56
C GLY A 7 2.39 13.72 2.85
N PRO A 8 3.19 14.24 3.79
CA PRO A 8 3.37 13.64 5.12
C PRO A 8 2.13 13.82 6.00
N ILE A 9 1.92 12.92 6.96
CA ILE A 9 0.77 12.96 7.88
C ILE A 9 1.06 13.90 9.06
N ALA A 10 0.04 14.66 9.49
CA ALA A 10 0.14 15.58 10.62
C ALA A 10 0.34 14.85 11.97
N GLU A 11 1.06 15.46 12.91
CA GLU A 11 1.50 14.82 14.18
C GLU A 11 0.38 14.45 15.17
N VAL A 12 -0.87 14.88 14.97
CA VAL A 12 -1.95 14.68 15.95
C VAL A 12 -2.75 13.43 15.62
N GLY A 13 -2.36 12.31 16.23
CA GLY A 13 -3.12 11.06 16.21
C GLY A 13 -4.17 10.98 17.30
N ALA A 14 -5.44 10.78 16.94
CA ALA A 14 -6.48 10.43 17.91
C ALA A 14 -6.43 8.93 18.22
N LYS A 15 -6.49 8.56 19.51
CA LYS A 15 -6.74 7.16 19.91
C LYS A 15 -8.23 6.89 19.76
N LEU A 16 -8.57 5.82 19.06
CA LEU A 16 -9.94 5.39 18.86
C LEU A 16 -10.23 4.19 19.77
N PRO A 17 -11.46 4.08 20.31
CA PRO A 17 -11.87 2.86 20.98
C PRO A 17 -11.84 1.70 19.98
N LEU A 18 -11.16 0.61 20.34
CA LEU A 18 -11.15 -0.62 19.56
C LEU A 18 -12.10 -1.63 20.20
N CYS A 19 -13.04 -2.11 19.42
CA CYS A 19 -13.83 -3.28 19.78
C CYS A 19 -12.92 -4.51 19.86
N SER A 20 -12.91 -5.21 21.01
CA SER A 20 -12.12 -6.43 21.21
C SER A 20 -12.64 -7.64 20.44
N PHE A 21 -13.87 -7.59 19.93
CA PHE A 21 -14.38 -8.60 19.01
C PHE A 21 -14.04 -8.23 17.57
N GLN A 22 -13.55 -9.20 16.81
CA GLN A 22 -13.46 -9.07 15.35
C GLN A 22 -14.88 -9.15 14.80
N VAL A 23 -15.30 -8.16 14.01
CA VAL A 23 -16.56 -8.25 13.26
C VAL A 23 -16.31 -9.22 12.10
N PRO A 24 -16.90 -10.44 12.12
CA PRO A 24 -16.81 -11.29 10.95
C PRO A 24 -17.50 -10.57 9.80
N ALA A 25 -16.97 -10.71 8.58
CA ALA A 25 -17.69 -10.27 7.38
C ALA A 25 -18.98 -11.09 7.11
N GLY A 26 -19.44 -11.91 8.08
CA GLY A 26 -20.55 -12.84 8.02
C GLY A 26 -21.41 -12.80 9.31
N PHE A 27 -22.08 -13.90 9.66
CA PHE A 27 -23.12 -13.91 10.72
C PHE A 27 -22.54 -13.71 12.13
N PRO A 28 -23.07 -12.77 12.94
CA PRO A 28 -22.53 -12.48 14.26
C PRO A 28 -22.89 -13.57 15.29
N SER A 29 -21.92 -13.98 16.12
CA SER A 29 -22.17 -14.83 17.28
C SER A 29 -22.38 -13.96 18.55
N PRO A 30 -23.41 -14.24 19.36
CA PRO A 30 -23.90 -13.31 20.40
C PRO A 30 -23.15 -13.31 21.74
N ALA A 31 -21.99 -13.96 21.87
CA ALA A 31 -21.28 -14.07 23.14
C ALA A 31 -19.85 -13.52 23.02
N ALA A 32 -19.63 -12.27 23.43
CA ALA A 32 -18.30 -11.73 23.68
C ALA A 32 -18.34 -10.72 24.83
N ASP A 33 -17.70 -11.08 25.93
CA ASP A 33 -17.50 -10.23 27.11
C ASP A 33 -16.60 -9.03 26.77
N HIS A 34 -16.98 -7.86 27.26
CA HIS A 34 -16.39 -6.56 26.93
C HIS A 34 -15.02 -6.35 27.58
N ILE A 35 -13.99 -6.21 26.75
CA ILE A 35 -12.74 -5.54 27.11
C ILE A 35 -12.51 -4.43 26.09
N GLU A 36 -12.71 -3.18 26.48
CA GLU A 36 -12.38 -2.03 25.61
C GLU A 36 -10.86 -1.81 25.64
N GLN A 37 -10.21 -1.97 24.49
CA GLN A 37 -8.82 -1.57 24.31
C GLN A 37 -8.78 -0.30 23.45
N HIS A 38 -7.77 0.55 23.67
CA HIS A 38 -7.57 1.73 22.84
C HIS A 38 -6.57 1.37 21.74
N ILE A 39 -6.90 1.66 20.48
CA ILE A 39 -5.99 1.50 19.33
C ILE A 39 -5.74 2.86 18.68
N SER A 40 -4.54 3.05 18.15
CA SER A 40 -4.25 4.17 17.26
C SER A 40 -3.92 3.61 15.89
N LEU A 41 -4.64 4.05 14.86
CA LEU A 41 -4.32 3.70 13.47
C LEU A 41 -2.88 4.09 13.13
N ASP A 42 -2.40 5.17 13.74
CA ASP A 42 -1.03 5.62 13.58
C ASP A 42 0.01 4.60 14.02
N GLU A 43 -0.25 3.94 15.15
CA GLU A 43 0.61 2.90 15.72
C GLU A 43 0.51 1.62 14.91
N VAL A 44 -0.70 1.26 14.45
CA VAL A 44 -0.94 0.05 13.63
C VAL A 44 -0.27 0.15 12.27
N LEU A 45 -0.39 1.31 11.62
CA LEU A 45 0.09 1.53 10.25
C LEU A 45 1.50 2.15 10.23
N ASN A 46 2.09 2.42 11.41
CA ASN A 46 3.39 3.05 11.61
C ASN A 46 3.56 4.39 10.84
N ILE A 47 2.50 5.18 10.74
CA ILE A 47 2.46 6.34 9.82
C ILE A 47 3.09 7.63 10.36
N ARG A 48 3.53 7.63 11.63
CA ARG A 48 4.18 8.79 12.26
C ARG A 48 5.64 8.98 11.83
N ALA A 49 6.19 8.01 11.12
CA ALA A 49 7.55 8.11 10.64
C ALA A 49 7.67 9.14 9.50
N PRO A 50 8.69 10.01 9.51
CA PRO A 50 8.85 11.08 8.51
C PRO A 50 9.13 10.57 7.09
N HIS A 51 9.45 9.28 6.95
CA HIS A 51 9.67 8.61 5.68
C HIS A 51 8.41 7.91 5.14
N VAL A 52 7.26 8.05 5.80
CA VAL A 52 5.98 7.47 5.40
C VAL A 52 5.11 8.53 4.72
N TYR A 53 4.50 8.14 3.59
CA TYR A 53 3.69 9.01 2.75
C TYR A 53 2.37 8.34 2.37
N LEU A 54 1.33 9.14 2.19
CA LEU A 54 0.08 8.67 1.59
C LEU A 54 0.05 8.97 0.08
N VAL A 55 -0.31 7.95 -0.69
CA VAL A 55 -0.43 8.02 -2.14
C VAL A 55 -1.81 7.54 -2.55
N ALA A 56 -2.52 8.37 -3.32
CA ALA A 56 -3.78 7.95 -3.93
C ALA A 56 -3.49 7.01 -5.10
N ILE A 57 -4.07 5.80 -5.05
CA ILE A 57 -3.95 4.80 -6.10
C ILE A 57 -5.00 5.05 -7.16
N THR A 58 -4.56 4.97 -8.42
CA THR A 58 -5.42 5.00 -9.59
C THR A 58 -5.18 3.76 -10.45
N GLY A 59 -6.26 3.22 -11.01
CA GLY A 59 -6.27 2.05 -11.88
C GLY A 59 -6.41 0.70 -11.16
N GLU A 60 -6.55 -0.34 -11.98
CA GLU A 60 -6.99 -1.67 -11.53
C GLU A 60 -5.87 -2.73 -11.53
N SER A 61 -4.64 -2.32 -11.84
CA SER A 61 -3.57 -3.27 -12.15
C SER A 61 -3.07 -4.11 -10.96
N MET A 62 -3.51 -3.78 -9.73
CA MET A 62 -3.07 -4.41 -8.49
C MET A 62 -4.21 -5.09 -7.70
N GLN A 63 -5.37 -5.31 -8.33
CA GLN A 63 -6.58 -5.84 -7.68
C GLN A 63 -6.38 -7.23 -7.04
N GLY A 64 -5.56 -8.10 -7.64
CA GLY A 64 -5.30 -9.46 -7.16
C GLY A 64 -4.63 -9.52 -5.79
N VAL A 65 -4.11 -8.38 -5.29
CA VAL A 65 -3.50 -8.26 -3.96
C VAL A 65 -4.22 -7.27 -3.06
N GLY A 66 -5.46 -6.96 -3.39
CA GLY A 66 -6.33 -6.15 -2.54
C GLY A 66 -6.23 -4.64 -2.76
N ILE A 67 -5.45 -4.18 -3.75
CA ILE A 67 -5.25 -2.75 -4.06
C ILE A 67 -6.15 -2.35 -5.24
N PHE A 68 -7.05 -1.41 -5.01
CA PHE A 68 -8.04 -1.01 -6.00
C PHE A 68 -7.97 0.50 -6.28
N ASP A 69 -8.64 0.91 -7.35
CA ASP A 69 -8.79 2.31 -7.71
C ASP A 69 -9.47 3.09 -6.57
N GLY A 70 -8.89 4.25 -6.22
CA GLY A 70 -9.37 5.10 -5.13
C GLY A 70 -8.78 4.77 -3.74
N ASP A 71 -7.98 3.72 -3.62
CA ASP A 71 -7.30 3.40 -2.36
C ASP A 71 -6.27 4.46 -1.97
N LEU A 72 -6.11 4.66 -0.66
CA LEU A 72 -4.98 5.38 -0.09
C LEU A 72 -3.90 4.39 0.33
N ALA A 73 -2.78 4.37 -0.39
CA ALA A 73 -1.62 3.55 -0.04
C ALA A 73 -0.71 4.27 0.95
N VAL A 74 -0.29 3.56 1.99
CA VAL A 74 0.78 3.95 2.89
C VAL A 74 2.10 3.46 2.30
N VAL A 75 2.98 4.41 1.97
CA VAL A 75 4.25 4.16 1.32
C VAL A 75 5.39 4.51 2.27
N ASP A 76 6.24 3.55 2.55
CA ASP A 76 7.43 3.70 3.37
C ASP A 76 8.68 3.80 2.49
N ARG A 77 9.44 4.89 2.65
CA ARG A 77 10.68 5.14 1.89
C ARG A 77 11.95 4.65 2.59
N ALA A 78 11.87 4.24 3.86
CA ALA A 78 13.00 3.68 4.59
C ALA A 78 13.15 2.16 4.37
N ILE A 79 12.09 1.48 3.96
CA ILE A 79 12.16 0.04 3.63
C ILE A 79 12.91 -0.17 2.32
N GLU A 80 13.96 -1.00 2.37
CA GLU A 80 14.68 -1.43 1.18
C GLU A 80 13.81 -2.35 0.29
N PRO A 81 13.60 -2.02 -0.99
CA PRO A 81 12.71 -2.78 -1.86
C PRO A 81 13.34 -4.09 -2.34
N ILE A 82 12.81 -5.21 -1.84
CA ILE A 82 13.24 -6.57 -2.22
C ILE A 82 12.25 -7.26 -3.17
N HIS A 83 12.66 -8.41 -3.70
CA HIS A 83 11.79 -9.26 -4.51
C HIS A 83 10.49 -9.58 -3.77
N GLY A 84 9.36 -9.42 -4.46
CA GLY A 84 8.03 -9.67 -3.94
C GLY A 84 7.37 -8.45 -3.29
N HIS A 85 8.08 -7.36 -3.02
CA HIS A 85 7.43 -6.16 -2.47
C HIS A 85 6.52 -5.48 -3.49
N VAL A 86 5.39 -4.94 -3.02
CA VAL A 86 4.61 -4.00 -3.80
C VAL A 86 5.23 -2.62 -3.62
N VAL A 87 5.55 -1.95 -4.73
CA VAL A 87 6.32 -0.72 -4.71
C VAL A 87 5.68 0.36 -5.56
N VAL A 88 5.93 1.60 -5.17
CA VAL A 88 5.78 2.75 -6.07
C VAL A 88 7.14 2.95 -6.74
N ALA A 89 7.16 2.81 -8.06
CA ALA A 89 8.35 2.99 -8.88
C ALA A 89 8.14 4.13 -9.87
N LEU A 90 9.22 4.80 -10.24
CA LEU A 90 9.32 5.72 -11.36
C LEU A 90 10.06 4.98 -12.47
N LEU A 91 9.36 4.64 -13.54
CA LEU A 91 9.93 4.04 -14.74
C LEU A 91 9.94 5.10 -15.83
N ASN A 92 11.13 5.54 -16.28
CA ASN A 92 11.30 6.64 -17.22
C ASN A 92 10.56 7.92 -16.78
N ASN A 93 10.68 8.25 -15.49
CA ASN A 93 9.95 9.32 -14.80
C ASN A 93 8.42 9.15 -14.73
N GLU A 94 7.89 8.02 -15.18
CA GLU A 94 6.47 7.70 -15.04
C GLU A 94 6.19 6.88 -13.78
N PRO A 95 5.28 7.34 -12.92
CA PRO A 95 4.88 6.66 -11.69
C PRO A 95 4.07 5.40 -11.98
N VAL A 96 4.47 4.29 -11.39
CA VAL A 96 3.77 3.01 -11.50
C VAL A 96 3.72 2.30 -10.14
N CYS A 97 2.58 1.66 -9.86
CA CYS A 97 2.42 0.76 -8.73
C CYS A 97 2.44 -0.68 -9.24
N LYS A 98 3.44 -1.46 -8.81
CA LYS A 98 3.69 -2.84 -9.30
C LYS A 98 4.33 -3.70 -8.22
N ARG A 99 4.23 -5.02 -8.37
CA ARG A 99 5.04 -5.96 -7.59
C ARG A 99 6.44 -6.07 -8.21
N LEU A 100 7.45 -5.78 -7.40
CA LEU A 100 8.84 -5.85 -7.79
C LEU A 100 9.31 -7.31 -7.85
N CYS A 101 9.67 -7.79 -9.03
CA CYS A 101 10.23 -9.11 -9.24
C CYS A 101 11.67 -8.97 -9.73
N LYS A 102 12.63 -9.19 -8.83
CA LYS A 102 14.05 -9.27 -9.17
C LYS A 102 14.44 -10.72 -9.45
N ARG A 103 15.03 -11.01 -10.61
CA ARG A 103 15.54 -12.34 -11.00
C ARG A 103 16.98 -12.18 -11.52
N GLY A 104 17.95 -12.33 -10.62
CA GLY A 104 19.36 -12.07 -10.96
C GLY A 104 19.56 -10.60 -11.37
N ARG A 105 19.93 -10.37 -12.63
CA ARG A 105 20.10 -9.02 -13.20
C ARG A 105 18.83 -8.43 -13.79
N GLU A 106 17.79 -9.25 -13.99
CA GLU A 106 16.55 -8.80 -14.59
C GLU A 106 15.60 -8.25 -13.53
N VAL A 107 15.00 -7.10 -13.82
CA VAL A 107 13.94 -6.51 -12.99
C VAL A 107 12.66 -6.50 -13.80
N VAL A 108 11.60 -7.06 -13.21
CA VAL A 108 10.28 -7.12 -13.81
C VAL A 108 9.28 -6.49 -12.83
N LEU A 109 8.45 -5.60 -13.35
CA LEU A 109 7.35 -5.00 -12.62
C LEU A 109 6.06 -5.74 -12.97
N LEU A 110 5.58 -6.56 -12.05
CA LEU A 110 4.41 -7.40 -12.24
C LEU A 110 3.13 -6.65 -11.85
N SER A 111 2.10 -6.79 -12.68
CA SER A 111 0.74 -6.41 -12.34
C SER A 111 0.05 -7.60 -11.67
N GLU A 112 -0.73 -7.35 -10.64
CA GLU A 112 -1.56 -8.37 -9.96
C GLU A 112 -2.97 -8.37 -10.55
N ASN A 113 -3.06 -8.29 -11.86
CA ASN A 113 -4.31 -8.34 -12.60
C ASN A 113 -4.02 -8.97 -13.98
N PRO A 114 -4.66 -10.10 -14.35
CA PRO A 114 -4.41 -10.81 -15.60
C PRO A 114 -4.60 -9.96 -16.86
N LYS A 115 -5.39 -8.88 -16.79
CA LYS A 115 -5.63 -7.97 -17.92
C LYS A 115 -4.43 -7.06 -18.21
N PHE A 116 -3.47 -6.95 -17.29
CA PHE A 116 -2.34 -6.05 -17.39
C PHE A 116 -1.03 -6.85 -17.50
N PRO A 117 -0.28 -6.73 -18.59
CA PRO A 117 0.96 -7.48 -18.77
C PRO A 117 2.04 -7.04 -17.78
N ALA A 118 3.02 -7.91 -17.57
CA ALA A 118 4.25 -7.58 -16.86
C ALA A 118 5.09 -6.58 -17.67
N ARG A 119 5.73 -5.63 -16.98
CA ARG A 119 6.68 -4.69 -17.59
C ARG A 119 8.10 -5.09 -17.22
N TYR A 120 8.84 -5.62 -18.20
CA TYR A 120 10.26 -5.89 -18.08
C TYR A 120 11.03 -4.58 -18.15
N VAL A 121 12.01 -4.39 -17.28
CA VAL A 121 12.88 -3.20 -17.31
C VAL A 121 14.04 -3.53 -18.25
N LEU A 122 14.12 -2.81 -19.37
CA LEU A 122 15.07 -3.09 -20.44
C LEU A 122 16.30 -2.21 -20.33
N GLU A 123 17.33 -2.54 -21.12
CA GLU A 123 18.52 -1.71 -21.24
C GLU A 123 18.15 -0.34 -21.82
N GLY A 124 18.44 0.72 -21.05
CA GLY A 124 18.03 2.10 -21.38
C GLY A 124 16.79 2.60 -20.64
N ASP A 125 16.03 1.73 -19.95
CA ASP A 125 14.98 2.18 -19.02
C ASP A 125 15.62 2.73 -17.74
N GLU A 126 15.15 3.88 -17.26
CA GLU A 126 15.48 4.42 -15.94
C GLU A 126 14.45 3.94 -14.93
N LEU A 127 14.85 3.04 -14.02
CA LEU A 127 14.00 2.58 -12.92
C LEU A 127 14.50 3.15 -11.59
N SER A 128 13.64 3.90 -10.90
CA SER A 128 13.83 4.33 -9.52
C SER A 128 12.70 3.83 -8.65
N ILE A 129 13.00 3.18 -7.52
CA ILE A 129 11.97 2.81 -6.55
C ILE A 129 11.80 3.96 -5.57
N TRP A 130 10.60 4.52 -5.51
CA TRP A 130 10.30 5.64 -4.62
C TRP A 130 10.05 5.20 -3.19
N GLY A 131 9.35 4.07 -3.01
CA GLY A 131 9.09 3.45 -1.71
C GLY A 131 8.27 2.17 -1.81
N VAL A 132 8.12 1.48 -0.67
CA VAL A 132 7.39 0.21 -0.53
C VAL A 132 5.99 0.49 0.03
N ILE A 133 4.97 -0.11 -0.58
CA ILE A 133 3.59 -0.05 -0.07
C ILE A 133 3.48 -1.05 1.09
N THR A 134 3.20 -0.57 2.29
CA THR A 134 3.04 -1.41 3.49
C THR A 134 1.58 -1.77 3.75
N SER A 135 0.66 -0.87 3.41
CA SER A 135 -0.78 -1.04 3.64
C SER A 135 -1.59 -0.13 2.72
N THR A 136 -2.88 -0.46 2.56
CA THR A 136 -3.85 0.40 1.88
C THR A 136 -5.07 0.61 2.77
N VAL A 137 -5.65 1.81 2.67
CA VAL A 137 -6.90 2.18 3.34
C VAL A 137 -7.93 2.47 2.27
N ARG A 138 -9.10 1.83 2.37
CA ARG A 138 -10.23 2.04 1.48
C ARG A 138 -11.43 2.57 2.27
N SER A 139 -12.02 3.66 1.77
CA SER A 139 -13.35 4.10 2.20
C SER A 139 -14.42 3.43 1.35
N HIS A 140 -15.50 2.97 1.98
CA HIS A 140 -16.64 2.34 1.31
C HIS A 140 -17.94 3.16 1.40
N VAL A 141 -17.84 4.39 1.92
CA VAL A 141 -18.95 5.33 2.09
C VAL A 141 -18.88 6.48 1.09
#